data_AF-A0A7S4K998-F1
#
_entry.id   AF-A0A7S4K998-F1
#
_cell.length_a   1.000
_cell.length_b   1.000
_cell.length_c   1.000
_cell.angle_alpha   90.00
_cell.angle_beta   90.00
_cell.angle_gamma   90.00
#
_symmetry.space_group_name_H-M   'P 1'
#
loop_
_entity.id
_entity.type
_entity.pdbx_description
1 polymer ?
#
loop_
_entity_poly.entity_id
_entity_poly.type
_entity_poly.pdbx_seq_one_letter_code
_entity_poly.pdbx_strand_id
1 'polypeptide(L)'
;RTAWGWTQRRFAGTTTDVPMEDLLKKVDVIKVRKELSSMGEQKISRLDFCRLCSKYGFREQESMSLLESFHQSGIVLNFSNTSNTALRETVFIKPQDVIDTIWATFDLTGAMKTQEIERREQEL
;
A
#
# COMPACT_ATOMS: atom_id res chain seq x y z
N ARG A 1 52.61 -22.81 -13.49
CA ARG A 1 51.28 -22.65 -14.13
C ARG A 1 50.36 -23.67 -13.43
N THR A 2 49.36 -23.37 -12.63
CA THR A 2 48.61 -22.16 -12.27
C THR A 2 47.91 -22.50 -10.94
N ALA A 3 48.07 -21.66 -9.93
CA ALA A 3 47.36 -21.78 -8.65
C ALA A 3 45.93 -21.25 -8.81
N TRP A 4 44.94 -22.08 -8.52
CA TRP A 4 43.54 -21.66 -8.45
C TRP A 4 43.19 -21.43 -6.98
N GLY A 5 43.31 -20.17 -6.56
CA GLY A 5 42.79 -19.71 -5.28
C GLY A 5 41.27 -19.62 -5.37
N TRP A 6 40.58 -20.47 -4.62
CA TRP A 6 39.14 -20.35 -4.40
C TRP A 6 38.92 -19.22 -3.40
N THR A 7 38.76 -17.99 -3.90
CA THR A 7 38.31 -16.87 -3.08
C THR A 7 36.85 -17.11 -2.72
N GLN A 8 36.62 -17.66 -1.53
CA GLN A 8 35.32 -17.70 -0.89
C GLN A 8 34.86 -16.26 -0.68
N ARG A 9 34.08 -15.73 -1.62
CA ARG A 9 33.32 -14.49 -1.45
C ARG A 9 32.39 -14.71 -0.26
N ARG A 10 32.84 -14.28 0.93
CA ARG A 10 31.94 -14.07 2.05
C ARG A 10 30.94 -13.04 1.56
N PHE A 11 29.70 -13.47 1.34
CA PHE A 11 28.57 -12.54 1.43
C PHE A 11 28.62 -12.02 2.87
N ALA A 12 29.22 -10.85 3.04
CA ALA A 12 28.97 -10.02 4.19
C ALA A 12 27.52 -9.58 4.06
N GLY A 13 26.60 -10.44 4.50
CA GLY A 13 25.28 -9.98 4.89
C GLY A 13 25.54 -8.95 5.97
N THR A 14 25.37 -7.68 5.63
CA THR A 14 25.28 -6.62 6.61
C THR A 14 24.06 -6.95 7.44
N THR A 15 24.26 -7.66 8.56
CA THR A 15 23.35 -7.62 9.70
C THR A 15 23.40 -6.17 10.15
N THR A 16 22.64 -5.30 9.48
CA THR A 16 22.33 -4.00 10.04
C THR A 16 21.53 -4.32 11.27
N ASP A 17 22.14 -4.19 12.44
CA ASP A 17 21.42 -4.08 13.70
C ASP A 17 20.41 -2.95 13.51
N VAL A 18 19.17 -3.31 13.19
CA VAL A 18 18.08 -2.35 13.12
C VAL A 18 17.88 -1.90 14.56
N PRO A 19 18.02 -0.60 14.88
CA PRO A 19 17.79 -0.09 16.22
C PRO A 19 16.46 -0.63 16.75
N MET A 20 16.42 -1.07 18.02
CA MET A 20 15.22 -1.67 18.60
C MET A 20 14.00 -0.74 18.47
N GLU A 21 14.22 0.57 18.57
CA GLU A 21 13.22 1.61 18.36
C GLU A 21 12.60 1.57 16.95
N ASP A 22 13.41 1.34 15.92
CA ASP A 22 12.95 1.23 14.54
C ASP A 22 12.19 -0.09 14.31
N LEU A 23 12.58 -1.17 14.99
CA LEU A 23 11.83 -2.43 14.97
C LEU A 23 10.46 -2.27 15.63
N LEU A 24 10.38 -1.59 16.78
CA LEU A 24 9.12 -1.32 17.47
C LEU A 24 8.16 -0.51 16.59
N LYS A 25 8.66 0.56 15.94
CA LYS A 25 7.87 1.35 14.99
C LYS A 25 7.35 0.50 13.82
N LYS A 26 8.16 -0.40 13.27
CA LYS A 26 7.70 -1.34 12.22
C LYS A 26 6.59 -2.27 12.73
N VAL A 27 6.70 -2.76 13.95
CA VAL A 27 5.68 -3.59 14.58
C VAL A 27 4.36 -2.83 14.74
N ASP A 28 4.40 -1.56 15.14
CA ASP A 28 3.19 -0.76 15.33
C ASP A 28 2.50 -0.43 13.99
N VAL A 29 3.28 -0.18 12.93
CA VAL A 29 2.75 -0.06 11.56
C VAL A 29 2.00 -1.33 11.12
N ILE A 30 2.57 -2.51 11.42
CA ILE A 30 1.94 -3.80 11.11
C ILE A 30 0.62 -3.97 11.88
N LYS A 31 0.58 -3.56 13.16
CA LYS A 31 -0.66 -3.62 13.97
C LYS A 31 -1.75 -2.72 13.41
N VAL A 32 -1.43 -1.48 13.03
CA VAL A 32 -2.38 -0.56 12.39
C VAL A 32 -2.93 -1.20 11.10
N ARG A 33 -2.06 -1.71 10.23
CA ARG A 33 -2.47 -2.39 8.99
C ARG A 33 -3.40 -3.58 9.27
N LYS A 34 -3.09 -4.37 10.29
CA LYS A 34 -3.89 -5.54 10.68
C LYS A 34 -5.28 -5.13 11.18
N GLU A 35 -5.36 -4.11 12.03
CA GLU A 35 -6.66 -3.61 12.53
C GLU A 35 -7.51 -3.08 11.38
N LEU A 36 -6.96 -2.27 10.48
CA LEU A 36 -7.64 -1.82 9.25
C LEU A 36 -8.15 -2.98 8.40
N SER A 37 -7.35 -4.03 8.25
CA SER A 37 -7.74 -5.19 7.43
C SER A 37 -8.86 -6.00 8.09
N SER A 38 -8.96 -5.98 9.42
CA SER A 38 -9.99 -6.69 10.19
C SER A 38 -11.32 -5.93 10.32
N MET A 39 -11.33 -4.63 10.00
CA MET A 39 -12.55 -3.83 9.96
C MET A 39 -13.51 -4.38 8.89
N GLY A 40 -14.81 -4.37 9.22
CA GLY A 40 -15.88 -4.77 8.31
C GLY A 40 -16.30 -3.63 7.38
N GLU A 41 -15.88 -2.41 7.70
CA GLU A 41 -16.12 -1.21 6.92
C GLU A 41 -15.29 -1.17 5.64
N GLN A 42 -15.82 -0.48 4.63
CA GLN A 42 -15.16 -0.24 3.35
C GLN A 42 -14.27 1.02 3.38
N LYS A 43 -14.65 1.97 4.24
CA LYS A 43 -14.01 3.26 4.40
C LYS A 43 -14.20 3.79 5.82
N ILE A 44 -13.27 4.63 6.25
CA ILE A 44 -13.32 5.38 7.51
C ILE A 44 -13.02 6.85 7.25
N SER A 45 -13.30 7.72 8.22
CA SER A 45 -12.84 9.10 8.14
C SER A 45 -11.33 9.19 8.40
N ARG A 46 -10.69 10.22 7.86
CA ARG A 46 -9.28 10.56 8.15
C ARG A 46 -9.05 10.77 9.65
N LEU A 47 -10.02 11.34 10.35
CA LEU A 47 -9.98 11.50 11.80
C LEU A 47 -9.97 10.14 12.51
N ASP A 48 -10.79 9.19 12.08
CA ASP A 48 -10.82 7.84 12.68
C ASP A 48 -9.55 7.05 12.37
N PHE A 49 -8.93 7.27 11.20
CA PHE A 49 -7.59 6.76 10.92
C PHE A 49 -6.56 7.32 11.90
N CYS A 50 -6.54 8.64 12.13
CA CYS A 50 -5.63 9.25 13.12
C CYS A 50 -5.87 8.70 14.53
N ARG A 51 -7.15 8.56 14.94
CA ARG A 51 -7.51 7.95 16.24
C ARG A 51 -7.01 6.52 16.35
N LEU A 52 -7.13 5.73 15.29
CA LEU A 52 -6.60 4.36 15.22
C LEU A 52 -5.07 4.38 15.43
N CYS A 53 -4.34 5.20 14.69
CA CYS A 53 -2.90 5.34 14.83
C CYS A 53 -2.50 5.79 16.24
N SER A 54 -3.24 6.72 16.86
CA SER A 54 -2.97 7.15 18.23
C SER A 54 -3.07 6.03 19.27
N LYS A 55 -3.91 4.99 19.06
CA LYS A 55 -3.94 3.80 19.93
C LYS A 55 -2.59 3.06 19.96
N TYR A 56 -1.80 3.21 18.92
CA TYR A 56 -0.48 2.58 18.75
C TYR A 56 0.68 3.56 18.95
N GLY A 57 0.41 4.73 19.56
CA GLY A 57 1.45 5.69 19.95
C GLY A 57 1.89 6.66 18.84
N PHE A 58 1.27 6.64 17.67
CA PHE A 58 1.57 7.61 16.61
C PHE A 58 0.96 8.97 16.92
N ARG A 59 1.76 10.03 16.74
CA ARG A 59 1.28 11.42 16.74
C ARG A 59 0.50 11.72 15.45
N GLU A 60 -0.22 12.83 15.43
CA GLU A 60 -1.01 13.23 14.26
C GLU A 60 -0.14 13.36 12.99
N GLN A 61 1.02 14.03 13.07
CA GLN A 61 1.91 14.15 11.91
C GLN A 61 2.43 12.79 11.42
N GLU A 62 2.80 11.90 12.34
CA GLU A 62 3.26 10.55 11.99
C GLU A 62 2.15 9.70 11.40
N SER A 63 0.92 9.86 11.90
CA SER A 63 -0.28 9.23 11.35
C SER A 63 -0.51 9.70 9.92
N MET A 64 -0.31 10.99 9.65
CA MET A 64 -0.45 11.52 8.30
C MET A 64 0.63 11.00 7.34
N SER A 65 1.88 10.92 7.78
CA SER A 65 2.95 10.29 6.99
C SER A 65 2.69 8.81 6.76
N LEU A 66 2.12 8.11 7.74
CA LEU A 66 1.73 6.71 7.60
C LEU A 66 0.59 6.54 6.60
N LEU A 67 -0.41 7.42 6.63
CA LEU A 67 -1.52 7.42 5.68
C LEU A 67 -1.03 7.58 4.24
N GLU A 68 -0.12 8.54 4.02
CA GLU A 68 0.50 8.75 2.70
C GLU A 68 1.30 7.51 2.27
N SER A 69 2.07 6.92 3.17
CA SER A 69 2.83 5.68 2.90
C SER A 69 1.92 4.50 2.56
N PHE A 70 0.79 4.36 3.26
CA PHE A 70 -0.22 3.34 2.98
C PHE A 70 -0.94 3.59 1.66
N HIS A 71 -1.18 4.86 1.31
CA HIS A 71 -1.73 5.23 0.02
C HIS A 71 -0.78 4.83 -1.13
N GLN A 72 0.49 5.23 -1.04
CA GLN A 72 1.51 4.93 -2.05
C GLN A 72 1.77 3.43 -2.23
N SER A 73 1.63 2.65 -1.16
CA SER A 73 1.76 1.18 -1.19
C SER A 73 0.47 0.43 -1.55
N GLY A 74 -0.64 1.16 -1.76
CA GLY A 74 -1.93 0.56 -2.09
C GLY A 74 -2.58 -0.23 -0.95
N ILE A 75 -2.13 -0.05 0.30
CA ILE A 75 -2.75 -0.67 1.49
C ILE A 75 -4.12 -0.02 1.74
N VAL A 76 -4.22 1.29 1.53
CA VAL A 76 -5.45 2.08 1.58
C VAL A 76 -5.48 3.04 0.39
N LEU A 77 -6.62 3.69 0.14
CA LEU A 77 -6.67 4.86 -0.74
C LEU A 77 -7.12 6.08 0.07
N ASN A 78 -6.34 7.16 -0.02
CA ASN A 78 -6.77 8.48 0.44
C ASN A 78 -6.28 9.51 -0.56
N PHE A 79 -7.19 10.36 -1.04
CA PHE A 79 -6.86 11.35 -2.05
C PHE A 79 -6.67 12.70 -1.35
N SER A 80 -5.51 12.90 -0.71
CA SER A 80 -5.27 14.12 0.07
C SER A 80 -5.20 15.39 -0.80
N ASN A 81 -4.84 15.26 -2.07
CA ASN A 81 -4.56 16.39 -2.97
C ASN A 81 -5.73 16.80 -3.88
N THR A 82 -6.92 16.22 -3.71
CA THR A 82 -8.10 16.61 -4.50
C THR A 82 -8.81 17.82 -3.90
N SER A 83 -9.46 18.61 -4.76
CA SER A 83 -10.37 19.68 -4.37
C SER A 83 -11.67 19.18 -3.74
N ASN A 84 -11.99 17.89 -3.90
CA ASN A 84 -13.16 17.27 -3.31
C ASN A 84 -12.91 16.95 -1.82
N THR A 85 -13.51 17.74 -0.94
CA THR A 85 -13.42 17.59 0.52
C THR A 85 -13.83 16.20 0.99
N ALA A 86 -14.88 15.61 0.42
CA ALA A 86 -15.36 14.29 0.86
C ALA A 86 -14.31 13.20 0.59
N LEU A 87 -13.63 13.25 -0.56
CA LEU A 87 -12.56 12.30 -0.89
C LEU A 87 -11.31 12.54 -0.05
N ARG A 88 -11.00 13.80 0.26
CA ARG A 88 -9.85 14.16 1.10
C ARG A 88 -9.98 13.67 2.54
N GLU A 89 -11.19 13.71 3.08
CA GLU A 89 -11.52 13.25 4.44
C GLU A 89 -11.84 11.75 4.53
N THR A 90 -11.86 11.02 3.40
CA THR A 90 -12.18 9.59 3.36
C THR A 90 -10.92 8.76 3.18
N VAL A 91 -10.78 7.70 3.97
CA VAL A 91 -9.76 6.65 3.80
C VAL A 91 -10.47 5.36 3.42
N PHE A 92 -10.26 4.88 2.20
CA PHE A 92 -10.78 3.60 1.73
C PHE A 92 -9.84 2.49 2.19
N ILE A 93 -10.33 1.61 3.06
CA ILE A 93 -9.53 0.58 3.72
C ILE A 93 -9.63 -0.79 3.02
N LYS A 94 -10.52 -0.88 2.03
CA LYS A 94 -10.62 -1.99 1.07
C LYS A 94 -10.38 -1.42 -0.34
N PRO A 95 -9.12 -1.19 -0.73
CA PRO A 95 -8.79 -0.54 -2.00
C PRO A 95 -9.24 -1.35 -3.22
N GLN A 96 -9.29 -2.68 -3.11
CA GLN A 96 -9.70 -3.56 -4.21
C GLN A 96 -11.15 -3.31 -4.63
N ASP A 97 -12.06 -3.15 -3.67
CA ASP A 97 -13.49 -2.90 -3.92
C ASP A 97 -13.69 -1.60 -4.72
N VAL A 98 -12.88 -0.58 -4.44
CA VAL A 98 -12.86 0.68 -5.20
C VAL A 98 -12.36 0.47 -6.63
N ILE A 99 -11.27 -0.29 -6.79
CA ILE A 99 -10.67 -0.59 -8.10
C ILE A 99 -11.64 -1.41 -8.96
N ASP A 100 -12.27 -2.44 -8.39
CA ASP A 100 -13.24 -3.29 -9.07
C ASP A 100 -14.45 -2.46 -9.52
N THR A 101 -14.92 -1.55 -8.68
CA THR A 101 -16.01 -0.61 -9.04
C THR A 101 -15.61 0.29 -10.22
N ILE A 102 -14.38 0.80 -10.23
CA ILE A 102 -13.87 1.62 -11.34
C ILE A 102 -13.82 0.78 -12.62
N TRP A 103 -13.25 -0.43 -12.56
CA TRP A 103 -13.14 -1.31 -13.72
C TRP A 103 -14.50 -1.66 -14.32
N ALA A 104 -15.48 -2.00 -13.47
CA ALA A 104 -16.84 -2.27 -13.90
C ALA A 104 -17.51 -1.04 -14.53
N THR A 105 -17.24 0.17 -13.99
CA THR A 105 -17.81 1.42 -14.51
C THR A 105 -17.28 1.78 -15.89
N PHE A 106 -16.01 1.48 -16.17
CA PHE A 106 -15.35 1.82 -17.43
C PHE A 106 -15.29 0.64 -18.42
N ASP A 107 -15.99 -0.47 -18.15
CA ASP A 107 -15.96 -1.72 -18.95
C ASP A 107 -14.54 -2.22 -19.27
N LEU A 108 -13.60 -1.95 -18.36
CA LEU A 108 -12.21 -2.41 -18.47
C LEU A 108 -12.08 -3.91 -18.12
N THR A 109 -13.20 -4.55 -17.83
CA THR A 109 -13.32 -5.97 -17.54
C THR A 109 -13.51 -6.77 -18.82
N GLY A 110 -12.51 -7.55 -19.23
CA GLY A 110 -12.64 -8.68 -20.17
C GLY A 110 -13.03 -8.34 -21.62
N ALA A 111 -14.22 -7.77 -21.85
CA ALA A 111 -14.82 -7.56 -23.16
C ALA A 111 -14.00 -6.62 -24.05
N MET A 112 -13.59 -5.44 -23.55
CA MET A 112 -12.71 -4.54 -24.31
C MET A 112 -11.32 -5.13 -24.55
N LYS A 113 -10.81 -5.95 -23.63
CA LYS A 113 -9.50 -6.61 -23.78
C LYS A 113 -9.55 -7.68 -24.89
N THR A 114 -10.60 -8.50 -24.92
CA THR A 114 -10.80 -9.50 -25.97
C THR A 114 -11.03 -8.84 -27.32
N GLN A 115 -11.84 -7.79 -27.38
CA GLN A 115 -12.09 -7.05 -28.63
C GLN A 115 -10.83 -6.35 -29.18
N GLU A 116 -9.99 -5.76 -28.33
CA GLU A 116 -8.74 -5.13 -28.79
C GLU A 116 -7.68 -6.16 -29.21
N ILE A 117 -7.65 -7.34 -28.59
CA ILE A 117 -6.80 -8.46 -29.03
C ILE A 117 -7.27 -8.96 -30.40
N GLU A 118 -8.56 -9.24 -30.57
CA GLU A 118 -9.14 -9.68 -31.84
C GLU A 118 -8.95 -8.65 -32.97
N ARG A 119 -9.11 -7.35 -32.67
CA ARG A 119 -8.85 -6.27 -33.63
C ARG A 119 -7.40 -6.26 -34.13
N ARG A 120 -6.43 -6.46 -33.24
CA ARG A 120 -5.01 -6.50 -33.60
C ARG A 120 -4.62 -7.76 -34.37
N GLU A 121 -5.29 -8.88 -34.13
CA GLU A 121 -5.10 -10.12 -34.90
C GLU A 121 -5.67 -10.03 -36.33
N GLN A 122 -6.69 -9.20 -36.57
CA GLN A 122 -7.24 -8.95 -37.91
C GLN A 122 -6.43 -7.92 -38.74
N GLU A 123 -5.58 -7.14 -38.08
CA GLU A 123 -4.70 -6.13 -38.71
C GLU A 123 -3.31 -6.68 -39.08
N LEU A 124 -3.04 -7.96 -38.77
CA LEU A 124 -1.81 -8.71 -39.13
C LEU A 124 -2.07 -9.67 -40.30
#